data_AF-A0A1A9F5C4-F1
#
_entry.id   AF-A0A1A9F5C4-F1
#
_cell.length_a   1.000
_cell.length_b   1.000
_cell.length_c   1.000
_cell.angle_alpha   90.00
_cell.angle_beta   90.00
_cell.angle_gamma   90.00
#
_symmetry.space_group_name_H-M   'P 1'
#
loop_
_entity.id
_entity.type
_entity.pdbx_description
1 polymer ?
#
loop_
_entity_poly.entity_id
_entity_poly.type
_entity_poly.pdbx_seq_one_letter_code
_entity_poly.pdbx_strand_id
1 'polypeptide(L)' 'MKFESMADFIGMGGHGLYVWLAYGIALAILLFNVVQPLRQTRQLLNQQARLVRREKGLS' A
#
# COMPACT_ATOMS: atom_id res chain seq x y z
N MET A 1 2.92 0.89 -40.14
CA MET A 1 3.47 1.71 -39.05
C MET A 1 2.67 1.32 -37.81
N LYS A 2 3.29 0.51 -36.95
CA LYS A 2 4.09 0.94 -35.79
C LYS A 2 3.13 1.24 -34.64
N PHE A 3 3.17 0.38 -33.64
CA PHE A 3 2.72 0.70 -32.28
C PHE A 3 3.47 1.98 -31.89
N GLU A 4 2.90 3.16 -32.17
CA GLU A 4 3.65 4.42 -32.17
C GLU A 4 3.88 4.98 -30.77
N SER A 5 3.26 4.42 -29.72
CA SER A 5 3.58 4.82 -28.34
C SER A 5 2.96 3.91 -27.29
N MET A 6 3.59 3.85 -26.12
CA MET A 6 3.01 3.35 -24.86
C MET A 6 1.62 3.95 -24.60
N ALA A 7 1.37 5.17 -25.08
CA ALA A 7 0.08 5.86 -25.03
C ALA A 7 -1.05 5.15 -25.78
N ASP A 8 -0.79 4.48 -26.92
CA ASP A 8 -1.80 3.69 -27.65
C ASP A 8 -2.09 2.35 -26.96
N PHE A 9 -1.16 1.84 -26.15
CA PHE A 9 -1.36 0.65 -25.33
C PHE A 9 -2.22 0.96 -24.09
N ILE A 10 -2.03 2.15 -23.49
CA ILE A 10 -2.87 2.71 -22.42
C ILE A 10 -4.20 3.23 -22.97
N GLY A 11 -4.24 3.58 -24.25
CA GLY A 11 -5.37 4.17 -24.94
C GLY A 11 -6.01 3.27 -25.99
N MET A 12 -5.80 1.94 -25.96
CA MET A 12 -6.34 0.98 -26.94
C MET A 12 -7.85 1.23 -27.15
N GLY A 13 -8.19 1.98 -28.19
CA GLY A 13 -9.58 2.33 -28.57
C GLY A 13 -10.44 2.99 -27.49
N GLY A 14 -9.88 3.63 -26.46
CA GLY A 14 -10.63 4.35 -25.41
C GLY A 14 -10.92 3.58 -24.11
N HIS A 15 -10.48 2.31 -23.98
CA HIS A 15 -10.78 1.49 -22.80
C HIS A 15 -9.64 1.32 -21.78
N GLY A 16 -8.40 1.68 -22.09
CA GLY A 16 -7.29 1.38 -21.16
C GLY A 16 -7.33 2.18 -19.86
N LEU A 17 -8.06 3.30 -19.80
CA LEU A 17 -8.33 3.99 -18.53
C LEU A 17 -9.11 3.10 -17.53
N TYR A 18 -10.05 2.28 -18.02
CA TYR A 18 -10.76 1.32 -17.17
C TYR A 18 -9.86 0.23 -16.62
N VAL A 19 -8.94 -0.27 -17.45
CA VAL A 19 -7.98 -1.31 -17.06
C VAL A 19 -7.05 -0.79 -15.97
N TRP A 20 -6.48 0.40 -16.15
CA TRP A 20 -5.63 1.04 -15.15
C TRP A 20 -6.36 1.39 -13.86
N LEU A 21 -7.62 1.83 -13.92
CA LEU A 21 -8.44 2.03 -12.72
C LEU A 21 -8.70 0.73 -11.98
N ALA A 22 -9.01 -0.36 -12.70
CA ALA A 22 -9.19 -1.68 -12.07
C ALA A 22 -7.91 -2.16 -11.38
N TYR A 23 -6.75 -2.05 -12.03
CA TYR A 23 -5.46 -2.35 -11.42
C TYR A 23 -5.13 -1.42 -10.24
N GLY A 24 -5.43 -0.13 -10.36
CA GLY A 24 -5.22 0.86 -9.30
C GLY A 24 -6.05 0.55 -8.05
N ILE A 25 -7.33 0.21 -8.22
CA ILE A 25 -8.21 -0.20 -7.12
C ILE A 25 -7.73 -1.51 -6.50
N ALA A 26 -7.38 -2.51 -7.31
CA ALA A 26 -6.86 -3.78 -6.81
C ALA A 26 -5.56 -3.58 -6.00
N LEU A 27 -4.64 -2.76 -6.50
CA LEU A 27 -3.40 -2.42 -5.81
C LEU A 27 -3.68 -1.65 -4.51
N ALA A 28 -4.63 -0.71 -4.51
CA ALA A 28 -5.02 0.03 -3.33
C ALA A 28 -5.61 -0.88 -2.24
N ILE A 29 -6.46 -1.84 -2.61
CA ILE A 29 -7.01 -2.84 -1.67
C ILE A 29 -5.89 -3.70 -1.09
N LEU A 30 -4.97 -4.17 -1.94
CA LEU A 30 -3.86 -5.02 -1.51
C LEU A 30 -2.91 -4.26 -0.57
N LEU A 31 -2.55 -3.02 -0.91
CA LEU A 31 -1.77 -2.15 -0.04
C LEU A 31 -2.49 -1.85 1.26
N PHE A 32 -3.80 -1.58 1.24
CA PHE A 32 -4.57 -1.35 2.45
C PHE A 32 -4.53 -2.59 3.36
N ASN A 33 -4.75 -3.78 2.79
CA ASN A 33 -4.72 -5.03 3.53
C ASN A 33 -3.35 -5.32 4.17
N VAL A 34 -2.25 -4.95 3.51
CA VAL A 34 -0.88 -5.10 4.03
C VAL A 34 -0.51 -4.00 5.03
N VAL A 35 -0.92 -2.76 4.79
CA VAL A 35 -0.57 -1.61 5.65
C VAL A 35 -1.28 -1.70 7.02
N GLN A 36 -2.51 -2.21 7.08
CA GLN A 36 -3.25 -2.40 8.33
C GLN A 36 -2.48 -3.22 9.39
N PRO A 37 -2.03 -4.46 9.12
CA PRO A 37 -1.28 -5.25 10.08
C PRO A 37 0.08 -4.63 10.40
N LEU A 38 0.77 -4.05 9.40
CA LEU A 38 2.06 -3.37 9.63
C LEU A 38 1.92 -2.20 10.63
N ARG A 39 0.85 -1.40 10.52
CA ARG A 39 0.60 -0.30 11.46
C ARG A 39 0.25 -0.83 12.85
N GLN A 40 -0.53 -1.89 12.94
CA GLN A 40 -0.92 -2.49 14.21
C GLN A 40 0.28 -3.10 14.96
N THR A 41 1.15 -3.84 14.27
CA THR A 41 2.37 -4.39 14.87
C THR A 41 3.30 -3.29 15.38
N ARG A 42 3.46 -2.19 14.62
CA ARG A 42 4.27 -1.05 15.08
C ARG A 42 3.68 -0.35 16.30
N GLN A 43 2.36 -0.24 16.39
CA GLN A 43 1.70 0.30 17.58
C GLN A 43 1.93 -0.60 18.80
N LEU A 44 1.81 -1.91 18.65
CA LEU A 44 2.04 -2.88 19.73
C LEU A 44 3.49 -2.84 20.23
N LEU A 45 4.47 -2.82 19.33
CA LEU A 45 5.89 -2.69 19.70
C LEU A 45 6.19 -1.36 20.43
N ASN A 46 5.60 -0.25 19.96
CA ASN A 46 5.77 1.05 20.63
C ASN A 46 5.11 1.07 22.02
N GLN A 47 3.98 0.40 22.20
CA GLN A 47 3.32 0.26 23.51
C GLN A 47 4.17 -0.56 24.47
N GLN A 48 4.74 -1.69 24.02
CA GLN A 48 5.62 -2.53 24.83
C GLN A 48 6.91 -1.79 25.22
N ALA A 49 7.54 -1.06 24.29
CA ALA A 49 8.74 -0.27 24.57
C ALA A 49 8.51 0.78 25.67
N ARG A 50 7.28 1.32 25.76
CA ARG A 50 6.91 2.31 26.77
C ARG A 50 6.66 1.70 28.15
N LEU A 51 6.25 0.44 28.22
CA LEU A 51 6.10 -0.30 29.50
C LEU A 51 7.48 -0.70 30.05
N VAL A 52 8.36 -1.24 29.21
CA VAL A 52 9.72 -1.65 29.62
C VAL A 52 10.53 -0.46 30.14
N ARG A 53 10.34 0.75 29.57
CA ARG A 53 10.98 1.97 30.09
C ARG A 53 10.53 2.35 31.50
N ARG A 54 9.30 2.01 31.90
CA ARG A 54 8.80 2.30 33.25
C ARG A 54 9.36 1.32 34.27
N GLU A 55 9.44 0.03 33.92
CA GLU A 55 10.01 -0.99 34.80
C GLU A 55 11.51 -0.78 35.03
N LYS A 56 12.27 -0.41 34.00
CA LYS A 56 13.71 -0.12 34.12
C LYS A 56 14.03 1.18 34.87
N GLY A 57 13.08 2.10 35.00
CA GLY A 57 13.25 3.34 35.78
C GLY A 57 12.88 3.20 37.25
N LEU A 58 12.35 2.03 37.66
CA LEU A 58 11.92 1.74 39.03
C LEU A 58 12.82 0.71 39.75
N SER A 59 13.90 0.27 39.09
CA SER A 59 14.98 -0.58 39.63
C SER A 59 16.25 0.22 39.79
#